data_AF-A0A357L331-F1
#
_entry.id   AF-A0A357L331-F1
#
_cell.length_a   1.000
_cell.length_b   1.000
_cell.length_c   1.000
_cell.angle_alpha   90.00
_cell.angle_beta   90.00
_cell.angle_gamma   90.00
#
_symmetry.space_group_name_H-M   'P 1'
#
loop_
_entity.id
_entity.type
_entity.pdbx_description
1 polymer ?
#
loop_
_entity_poly.entity_id
_entity_poly.type
_entity_poly.pdbx_seq_one_letter_code
_entity_poly.pdbx_strand_id
1 'polypeptide(L)' 'IPTLVANFIPPGVSITLQSENGMLGMGPFPYEDEVDPDLINAGKQTITELKGSSYFSSADSFAMIRGGHIDLSILGAMEV' A
#
# COMPACT_ATOMS: atom_id res chain seq x y z
N ILE A 1 6.70 -10.54 8.11
CA ILE A 1 5.96 -9.30 8.50
C ILE A 1 5.33 -8.75 7.23
N PRO A 2 4.03 -8.40 7.20
CA PRO A 2 3.28 -8.12 5.97
C PRO A 2 3.94 -7.10 5.03
N THR A 3 4.44 -5.99 5.55
CA THR A 3 5.09 -4.94 4.75
C THR A 3 6.37 -5.41 4.04
N LEU A 4 7.07 -6.41 4.58
CA LEU A 4 8.26 -6.98 3.93
C LEU A 4 7.92 -7.85 2.73
N VAL A 5 6.70 -8.39 2.62
CA VAL A 5 6.31 -9.29 1.53
C VAL A 5 6.42 -8.60 0.17
N ALA A 6 6.14 -7.29 0.13
CA ALA A 6 6.27 -6.47 -1.08
C ALA A 6 7.68 -6.49 -1.69
N ASN A 7 8.72 -6.72 -0.88
CA ASN A 7 10.11 -6.73 -1.35
C ASN A 7 10.53 -8.05 -2.02
N PHE A 8 9.69 -9.09 -1.97
CA PHE A 8 10.02 -10.44 -2.45
C PHE A 8 9.11 -10.92 -3.59
N ILE A 9 8.46 -9.98 -4.29
CA ILE A 9 7.63 -10.30 -5.45
C ILE A 9 8.54 -10.80 -6.58
N PRO A 10 8.30 -12.01 -7.14
CA PRO A 10 9.12 -12.53 -8.22
C PRO A 10 9.08 -11.65 -9.48
N PRO A 11 10.15 -11.61 -10.28
CA PRO A 11 10.14 -10.95 -11.58
C PRO A 11 8.99 -11.48 -12.46
N GLY A 12 8.31 -10.56 -13.17
CA GLY A 12 7.18 -10.90 -14.05
C GLY A 12 5.83 -10.99 -13.35
N VAL A 13 5.78 -10.86 -12.01
CA VAL A 13 4.53 -10.74 -11.27
C VAL A 13 4.26 -9.26 -10.99
N SER A 14 3.11 -8.78 -11.48
CA SER A 14 2.64 -7.41 -11.18
C SER A 14 1.58 -7.49 -10.09
N ILE A 15 1.78 -6.73 -9.02
CA ILE A 15 0.76 -6.54 -7.98
C ILE A 15 0.53 -5.05 -7.77
N THR A 16 -0.66 -4.72 -7.28
CA THR A 16 -1.00 -3.37 -6.87
C THR A 16 -1.21 -3.36 -5.36
N LEU A 17 -0.41 -2.57 -4.66
CA LEU A 17 -0.51 -2.42 -3.21
C LEU A 17 -1.50 -1.32 -2.86
N GLN A 18 -2.47 -1.64 -2.01
CA GLN A 18 -3.43 -0.71 -1.46
C GLN A 18 -2.96 -0.23 -0.09
N SER A 19 -3.12 1.07 0.18
CA SER A 19 -2.90 1.67 1.49
C SER A 19 -4.24 2.19 2.03
N GLU A 20 -4.60 1.79 3.25
CA GLU A 20 -5.90 2.08 3.86
C GLU A 20 -6.16 3.59 4.03
N ASN A 21 -5.11 4.41 4.08
CA ASN A 21 -5.20 5.86 4.16
C ASN A 21 -5.53 6.55 2.83
N GLY A 22 -5.79 5.82 1.75
CA GLY A 22 -6.39 6.37 0.52
C GLY A 22 -5.50 6.33 -0.72
N MET A 23 -4.71 5.27 -0.90
CA MET A 23 -3.82 5.10 -2.05
C MET A 23 -3.93 3.70 -2.64
N LEU A 24 -3.89 3.60 -3.97
CA LEU A 24 -3.71 2.35 -4.70
C LEU A 24 -2.51 2.50 -5.63
N GLY A 25 -1.56 1.56 -5.59
CA GLY A 25 -0.30 1.65 -6.33
C GLY A 25 0.91 2.11 -5.50
N MET A 26 0.92 1.83 -4.19
CA MET A 26 2.03 2.17 -3.30
C MET A 26 3.36 1.59 -3.81
N GLY A 27 4.38 2.45 -3.91
CA GLY A 27 5.75 2.12 -4.29
C GLY A 27 6.67 1.84 -3.09
N PRO A 28 8.00 1.72 -3.33
CA PRO A 28 9.00 1.56 -2.29
C PRO A 28 9.17 2.84 -1.44
N PHE A 29 10.03 2.76 -0.43
CA PHE A 29 10.50 3.94 0.30
C PHE A 29 11.23 4.92 -0.65
N PRO A 30 11.05 6.25 -0.45
CA PRO A 30 11.70 7.26 -1.28
C PRO A 30 13.20 7.34 -1.02
N TYR A 31 13.95 7.86 -2.00
CA TYR A 31 15.27 8.41 -1.75
C TYR A 31 15.19 9.68 -0.90
N GLU A 32 16.32 10.16 -0.35
CA GLU A 32 16.34 11.32 0.57
C GLU A 32 15.75 12.60 -0.07
N ASP A 33 15.92 12.76 -1.38
CA ASP A 33 15.44 13.90 -2.16
C ASP A 33 13.99 13.74 -2.69
N GLU A 34 13.39 12.56 -2.51
CA GLU A 34 12.02 12.24 -2.92
C GLU A 34 11.04 12.20 -1.74
N VAL A 35 11.50 12.53 -0.52
CA VAL A 35 10.68 12.50 0.69
C VAL A 35 9.58 13.57 0.62
N ASP A 36 8.34 13.13 0.67
CA ASP A 36 7.15 13.99 0.74
C ASP A 36 6.31 13.65 1.99
N PRO A 37 6.07 14.62 2.90
CA PRO A 37 5.26 14.38 4.10
C PRO A 37 3.78 14.06 3.82
N ASP A 38 3.26 14.39 2.63
CA ASP A 38 1.88 14.06 2.24
C ASP A 38 1.76 12.64 1.69
N LEU A 39 2.88 11.99 1.34
CA LEU A 39 2.94 10.63 0.80
C LEU A 39 3.41 9.63 1.86
N ILE A 40 2.45 9.15 2.65
CA ILE A 40 2.69 8.15 3.71
C ILE A 40 1.86 6.89 3.53
N ASN A 41 2.36 5.77 4.04
CA ASN A 41 1.60 4.53 4.16
C ASN A 41 0.78 4.47 5.46
N ALA A 42 -0.01 3.41 5.62
CA ALA A 42 -0.77 3.11 6.84
C ALA A 42 0.08 3.08 8.14
N GLY A 43 1.38 2.78 8.03
CA GLY A 43 2.37 2.77 9.11
C GLY A 43 3.02 4.13 9.41
N LYS A 44 2.60 5.20 8.72
CA LYS A 44 3.08 6.60 8.89
C LYS A 44 4.55 6.76 8.47
N GLN A 45 4.98 5.93 7.52
CA GLN A 45 6.29 6.02 6.88
C GLN A 45 6.12 6.67 5.50
N THR A 46 7.06 7.51 5.09
CA THR A 46 7.07 8.13 3.76
C THR A 46 7.29 7.07 2.69
N ILE A 47 6.54 7.15 1.59
CA ILE A 47 6.56 6.19 0.48
C ILE A 47 6.59 6.92 -0.86
N THR A 48 6.80 6.17 -1.93
CA THR A 48 6.66 6.66 -3.31
C THR A 48 5.39 6.12 -3.96
N GLU A 49 5.06 6.66 -5.12
CA GLU A 49 3.97 6.18 -5.97
C GLU A 49 4.49 5.47 -7.22
N LEU A 50 3.77 4.44 -7.67
CA LEU A 50 4.05 3.80 -8.96
C LEU A 50 3.24 4.47 -10.08
N LYS A 51 3.68 4.30 -11.33
CA LYS A 51 2.91 4.76 -12.49
C LYS A 51 1.51 4.12 -12.47
N GLY A 52 0.48 4.95 -12.56
CA GLY A 52 -0.92 4.51 -12.50
C GLY A 52 -1.51 4.50 -11.09
N SER A 53 -0.81 5.06 -10.10
CA SER A 53 -1.35 5.25 -8.76
C SER A 53 -2.59 6.13 -8.75
N SER A 54 -3.48 5.89 -7.79
CA SER A 54 -4.67 6.69 -7.56
C SER A 54 -4.84 7.03 -6.08
N TYR A 55 -5.39 8.22 -5.84
CA TYR A 55 -5.74 8.73 -4.51
C TYR A 55 -7.24 8.81 -4.35
N PHE A 56 -7.72 8.52 -3.14
CA PHE A 56 -9.14 8.50 -2.83
C PHE A 56 -9.37 8.79 -1.34
N SER A 57 -10.61 9.15 -1.00
CA SER A 57 -10.96 9.42 0.39
C SER A 57 -10.85 8.16 1.25
N SER A 58 -10.73 8.31 2.58
CA SER A 58 -10.80 7.16 3.48
C SER A 58 -12.15 6.43 3.36
N ALA A 59 -13.23 7.14 3.03
CA ALA A 59 -14.54 6.52 2.82
C ALA A 59 -14.51 5.54 1.63
N ASP A 60 -13.92 5.96 0.51
CA ASP A 60 -13.75 5.12 -0.69
C ASP A 60 -12.76 3.97 -0.46
N SER A 61 -11.67 4.25 0.28
CA SER A 61 -10.69 3.24 0.70
C SER A 61 -11.37 2.09 1.45
N PHE A 62 -12.15 2.42 2.49
CA PHE A 62 -12.88 1.42 3.25
C PHE A 62 -14.08 0.84 2.49
N ALA A 63 -14.63 1.54 1.49
CA ALA A 63 -15.62 0.95 0.59
C ALA A 63 -14.98 -0.16 -0.28
N MET A 64 -13.77 0.08 -0.80
CA MET A 64 -13.00 -0.91 -1.55
C MET A 64 -12.69 -2.16 -0.69
N ILE A 65 -12.20 -1.95 0.54
CA ILE A 65 -11.88 -3.03 1.48
C ILE A 65 -13.15 -3.79 1.89
N ARG A 66 -14.17 -3.09 2.40
CA ARG A 66 -15.41 -3.72 2.91
C ARG A 66 -16.23 -4.37 1.81
N GLY A 67 -16.16 -3.84 0.59
CA GLY A 67 -16.83 -4.38 -0.59
C GLY A 67 -16.17 -5.64 -1.15
N GLY A 68 -15.04 -6.09 -0.58
CA GLY A 68 -14.34 -7.28 -1.06
C GLY A 68 -13.64 -7.07 -2.40
N HIS A 69 -13.25 -5.84 -2.72
CA HIS A 69 -12.51 -5.52 -3.95
C HIS A 69 -10.99 -5.70 -3.79
N ILE A 70 -10.53 -6.17 -2.63
CA ILE A 70 -9.13 -6.50 -2.35
C ILE A 70 -8.97 -8.02 -2.44
N ASP A 71 -8.10 -8.49 -3.33
CA ASP A 71 -7.92 -9.93 -3.59
C ASP A 71 -7.27 -10.68 -2.41
N LEU A 72 -6.35 -10.02 -1.68
CA LEU A 72 -5.59 -10.63 -0.61
C LEU A 72 -5.27 -9.61 0.49
N SER A 73 -5.45 -10.03 1.76
CA SER A 73 -5.00 -9.28 2.94
C SER A 73 -4.03 -10.12 3.75
N ILE A 74 -2.88 -9.54 4.11
CA ILE A 74 -1.85 -10.19 4.92
C ILE A 74 -1.73 -9.41 6.23
N LEU A 75 -2.00 -10.05 7.36
CA LEU A 75 -1.96 -9.43 8.69
C LEU A 75 -1.06 -10.22 9.63
N GLY A 76 -0.50 -9.54 10.63
CA GLY A 76 0.10 -10.20 11.78
C GLY A 76 -0.97 -10.57 12.82
N ALA A 77 -0.75 -11.65 13.56
CA ALA A 77 -1.61 -12.08 14.66
C ALA A 77 -0.75 -12.55 15.84
N MET A 78 -1.25 -12.36 17.07
CA MET A 78 -0.62 -12.93 18.26
C MET A 78 -1.02 -14.40 18.45
N GLU A 79 -2.26 -14.74 18.06
CA GLU A 79 -2.85 -16.07 18.13
C GLU A 79 -3.87 -16.18 16.99
N VAL A 80 -4.09 -17.41 16.48
CA VAL A 80 -5.09 -17.75 15.45
C VAL A 80 -5.87 -18.97 15.91
#